data_AF-A0A9Q2PF34-F1
#
_entry.id   AF-A0A9Q2PF34-F1
#
_cell.length_a   1.000
_cell.length_b   1.000
_cell.length_c   1.000
_cell.angle_alpha   90.00
_cell.angle_beta   90.00
_cell.angle_gamma   90.00
#
_symmetry.space_group_name_H-M   'P 1'
#
loop_
_entity.id
_entity.type
_entity.pdbx_description
1 polymer ?
#
loop_
_entity_poly.entity_id
_entity_poly.type
_entity_poly.pdbx_seq_one_letter_code
_entity_poly.pdbx_strand_id
1 'polypeptide(L)'
;MTFIKSIFRILIGVLFGAASAVALTPAFAAFSSEGDTVTPIVMMSLVLLCGLFCFFAPSIRRAFGRGFLVLGASVFALPISAFLLSGRAGSEVVRAAEVGTEGFAAVGAGLAGVAVTGVATFIGLIVGSILLLIGLVLSLGGRREVVIVESRVRSEPTIRK
;
A
#
# COMPACT_ATOMS: atom_id res chain seq x y z
N MET A 1 -3.27 28.64 -11.16
CA MET A 1 -2.09 27.75 -10.97
C MET A 1 -2.25 26.71 -9.86
N THR A 2 -2.93 27.02 -8.74
CA THR A 2 -3.24 26.06 -7.66
C THR A 2 -4.14 24.91 -8.12
N PHE A 3 -5.13 25.19 -8.99
CA PHE A 3 -6.04 24.19 -9.53
C PHE A 3 -5.34 23.08 -10.34
N ILE A 4 -4.41 23.45 -11.23
CA ILE A 4 -3.60 22.52 -12.03
C ILE A 4 -2.75 21.62 -11.11
N LYS A 5 -2.15 22.19 -10.05
CA LYS A 5 -1.37 21.43 -9.07
C LYS A 5 -2.24 20.45 -8.29
N SER A 6 -3.49 20.79 -7.99
CA SER A 6 -4.43 19.89 -7.31
C SER A 6 -4.86 18.73 -8.20
N ILE A 7 -5.16 18.99 -9.48
CA ILE A 7 -5.50 17.93 -10.45
C ILE A 7 -4.37 16.91 -10.56
N PHE A 8 -3.12 17.37 -10.71
CA PHE A 8 -1.96 16.47 -10.77
C PHE A 8 -1.83 15.59 -9.53
N ARG A 9 -2.10 16.13 -8.33
CA ARG A 9 -2.06 15.35 -7.08
C ARG A 9 -3.14 14.28 -7.03
N ILE A 10 -4.35 14.59 -7.50
CA ILE A 10 -5.44 13.61 -7.59
C ILE A 10 -5.08 12.51 -8.59
N LEU A 11 -4.57 12.87 -9.78
CA LEU A 11 -4.12 11.90 -10.79
C LEU A 11 -3.08 10.93 -10.24
N ILE A 12 -2.09 11.44 -9.51
CA ILE A 12 -1.09 10.61 -8.82
C ILE A 12 -1.78 9.69 -7.81
N GLY A 13 -2.67 10.23 -6.97
CA GLY A 13 -3.37 9.42 -5.96
C GLY A 13 -4.24 8.33 -6.56
N VAL A 14 -4.94 8.61 -7.66
CA VAL A 14 -5.75 7.62 -8.39
C VAL A 14 -4.86 6.55 -9.02
N LEU A 15 -3.74 6.92 -9.64
CA LEU A 15 -2.80 5.97 -10.24
C LEU A 15 -2.21 5.02 -9.19
N PHE A 16 -1.72 5.56 -8.08
CA PHE A 16 -1.19 4.75 -6.98
C PHE A 16 -2.27 3.94 -6.29
N GLY A 17 -3.48 4.49 -6.14
CA GLY A 17 -4.63 3.78 -5.59
C GLY A 17 -5.05 2.60 -6.46
N ALA A 18 -5.08 2.77 -7.79
CA ALA A 18 -5.36 1.70 -8.73
C ALA A 18 -4.27 0.60 -8.66
N ALA A 19 -2.99 0.99 -8.63
CA ALA A 19 -1.90 0.05 -8.46
C ALA A 19 -1.98 -0.72 -7.13
N SER A 20 -2.37 -0.06 -6.04
CA SER A 20 -2.62 -0.68 -4.73
C SER A 20 -3.77 -1.68 -4.78
N ALA A 21 -4.88 -1.31 -5.43
CA ALA A 21 -6.02 -2.21 -5.60
C ALA A 21 -5.64 -3.45 -6.40
N VAL A 22 -4.83 -3.30 -7.47
CA VAL A 22 -4.28 -4.41 -8.24
C VAL A 22 -3.37 -5.28 -7.38
N ALA A 23 -2.49 -4.68 -6.57
CA ALA A 23 -1.64 -5.43 -5.66
C ALA A 23 -2.45 -6.25 -4.65
N LEU A 24 -3.59 -5.73 -4.16
CA LEU A 24 -4.45 -6.44 -3.21
C LEU A 24 -5.46 -7.40 -3.86
N THR A 25 -5.42 -7.59 -5.19
CA THR A 25 -6.31 -8.52 -5.91
C THR A 25 -6.36 -9.91 -5.28
N PRO A 26 -5.25 -10.53 -4.83
CA PRO A 26 -5.33 -11.85 -4.21
C PRO A 26 -6.16 -11.88 -2.92
N ALA A 27 -6.11 -10.82 -2.11
CA ALA A 27 -6.94 -10.71 -0.91
C ALA A 27 -8.41 -10.56 -1.29
N PHE A 28 -8.71 -9.70 -2.26
CA PHE A 28 -10.08 -9.52 -2.75
C PHE A 28 -10.64 -10.82 -3.33
N ALA A 29 -9.85 -11.55 -4.11
CA ALA A 29 -10.21 -12.86 -4.64
C ALA A 29 -10.39 -13.93 -3.55
N ALA A 30 -9.73 -13.80 -2.40
CA ALA A 30 -9.92 -14.72 -1.27
C ALA A 30 -11.28 -14.52 -0.58
N PHE A 31 -11.83 -13.30 -0.60
CA PHE A 31 -13.10 -12.95 0.05
C PHE A 31 -14.29 -12.84 -0.91
N SER A 32 -14.05 -12.78 -2.23
CA SER A 32 -15.13 -12.67 -3.20
C SER A 32 -15.92 -13.97 -3.31
N SER A 33 -17.25 -13.86 -3.36
CA SER A 33 -18.18 -14.97 -3.57
C SER A 33 -18.96 -14.76 -4.86
N GLU A 34 -19.58 -15.79 -5.42
CA GLU A 34 -20.46 -15.63 -6.59
C GLU A 34 -21.60 -14.65 -6.27
N GLY A 35 -21.75 -13.60 -7.09
CA GLY A 35 -22.73 -12.53 -6.89
C GLY A 35 -22.27 -11.39 -5.97
N ASP A 36 -21.00 -11.36 -5.55
CA ASP A 36 -20.51 -10.34 -4.64
C ASP A 36 -20.46 -8.95 -5.29
N THR A 37 -21.21 -8.01 -4.70
CA THR A 37 -21.24 -6.59 -5.08
C THR A 37 -20.36 -5.74 -4.17
N VAL A 38 -19.86 -6.29 -3.05
CA VAL A 38 -19.09 -5.55 -2.04
C VAL A 38 -17.63 -5.40 -2.47
N THR A 39 -16.99 -6.45 -2.98
CA THR A 39 -15.59 -6.40 -3.44
C THR A 39 -15.28 -5.23 -4.39
N PRO A 40 -16.03 -4.98 -5.49
CA PRO A 40 -15.76 -3.85 -6.37
C PRO A 40 -15.96 -2.49 -5.68
N ILE A 41 -16.89 -2.38 -4.73
CA ILE A 41 -17.10 -1.16 -3.93
C ILE A 41 -15.89 -0.91 -3.02
N VAL A 42 -15.35 -1.95 -2.39
CA VAL A 42 -14.16 -1.84 -1.52
C VAL A 42 -12.91 -1.50 -2.34
N MET A 43 -12.74 -2.08 -3.52
CA MET A 43 -11.64 -1.71 -4.42
C MET A 43 -11.72 -0.23 -4.84
N MET A 44 -12.91 0.22 -5.27
CA MET A 44 -13.12 1.63 -5.64
C MET A 44 -12.94 2.58 -4.47
N SER A 45 -13.39 2.21 -3.27
CA SER A 45 -13.22 3.05 -2.07
C SER A 45 -11.74 3.20 -1.70
N LEU A 46 -10.92 2.17 -1.89
CA LEU A 46 -9.46 2.24 -1.68
C LEU A 46 -8.79 3.20 -2.67
N VAL A 47 -9.17 3.15 -3.96
CA VAL A 47 -8.69 4.09 -4.99
C VAL A 47 -9.06 5.52 -4.64
N LEU A 48 -10.33 5.77 -4.27
CA LEU A 48 -10.81 7.09 -3.89
C LEU A 48 -10.13 7.62 -2.63
N LEU A 49 -9.93 6.76 -1.63
CA LEU A 49 -9.24 7.11 -0.39
C LEU A 49 -7.78 7.52 -0.66
N CYS A 50 -7.09 6.80 -1.55
CA CYS A 50 -5.73 7.17 -1.97
C CYS A 50 -5.71 8.51 -2.72
N GLY A 51 -6.67 8.72 -3.63
CA GLY A 51 -6.90 10.00 -4.30
C GLY A 51 -7.08 11.15 -3.31
N LEU A 52 -7.92 10.94 -2.29
CA LEU A 52 -8.20 11.91 -1.24
C LEU A 52 -6.96 12.23 -0.39
N PHE A 53 -6.18 11.22 0.00
CA PHE A 53 -4.94 11.43 0.75
C PHE A 53 -3.88 12.19 -0.06
N CYS A 54 -3.80 11.98 -1.36
CA CYS A 54 -2.91 12.73 -2.23
C CYS A 54 -3.41 14.16 -2.49
N PHE A 55 -4.73 14.39 -2.56
CA PHE A 55 -5.31 15.72 -2.68
C PHE A 55 -4.92 16.64 -1.51
N PHE A 56 -5.00 16.14 -0.27
CA PHE A 56 -4.60 16.88 0.93
C PHE A 56 -3.09 16.99 1.13
N ALA A 57 -2.25 16.50 0.21
CA ALA A 57 -0.81 16.67 0.31
C ALA A 57 -0.41 18.11 -0.05
N PRO A 58 0.41 18.80 0.75
CA PRO A 58 0.74 20.21 0.51
C PRO A 58 1.71 20.42 -0.68
N SER A 59 2.42 19.37 -1.11
CA SER A 59 3.34 19.39 -2.26
C SER A 59 3.23 18.13 -3.11
N ILE A 60 3.63 18.22 -4.39
CA ILE A 60 3.63 17.08 -5.33
C ILE A 60 4.53 15.95 -4.81
N ARG A 61 5.70 16.29 -4.26
CA ARG A 61 6.62 15.31 -3.67
C ARG A 61 5.99 14.53 -2.51
N ARG A 62 5.21 15.20 -1.65
CA ARG A 62 4.48 14.54 -0.56
C ARG A 62 3.29 13.72 -1.08
N ALA A 63 2.66 14.11 -2.19
CA ALA A 63 1.62 13.30 -2.83
C ALA A 63 2.18 11.97 -3.35
N PHE A 64 3.35 12.00 -4.01
CA PHE A 64 4.08 10.78 -4.40
C PHE A 64 4.50 9.95 -3.18
N GLY A 65 5.05 10.58 -2.13
CA GLY A 65 5.42 9.87 -0.91
C GLY A 65 4.25 9.11 -0.28
N ARG A 66 3.07 9.74 -0.18
CA ARG A 66 1.84 9.08 0.30
C ARG A 66 1.40 7.94 -0.63
N GLY A 67 1.45 8.13 -1.95
CA GLY A 67 1.12 7.09 -2.92
C GLY A 67 2.04 5.87 -2.81
N PHE A 68 3.36 6.08 -2.73
CA PHE A 68 4.34 5.02 -2.52
C PHE A 68 4.18 4.31 -1.17
N LEU A 69 3.76 5.00 -0.12
CA LEU A 69 3.46 4.37 1.17
C LEU A 69 2.24 3.45 1.08
N VAL A 70 1.16 3.91 0.44
CA VAL A 70 -0.07 3.09 0.28
C VAL A 70 0.21 1.89 -0.63
N LEU A 71 0.90 2.10 -1.75
CA LEU A 71 1.32 1.02 -2.66
C LEU A 71 2.29 0.05 -1.98
N GLY A 72 3.31 0.58 -1.31
CA GLY A 72 4.28 -0.22 -0.57
C GLY A 72 3.63 -1.07 0.51
N ALA A 73 2.70 -0.51 1.28
CA ALA A 73 1.94 -1.27 2.27
C ALA A 73 1.06 -2.37 1.63
N SER A 74 0.45 -2.07 0.48
CA SER A 74 -0.37 -3.02 -0.28
C SER A 74 0.47 -4.19 -0.82
N VAL A 75 1.63 -3.88 -1.42
CA VAL A 75 2.58 -4.88 -1.94
C VAL A 75 3.22 -5.66 -0.79
N PHE A 76 3.52 -5.01 0.34
CA PHE A 76 4.04 -5.67 1.54
C PHE A 76 3.02 -6.64 2.15
N ALA A 77 1.72 -6.37 1.99
CA ALA A 77 0.64 -7.25 2.43
C ALA A 77 0.36 -8.42 1.45
N LEU A 78 1.01 -8.46 0.27
CA LEU A 78 0.90 -9.57 -0.68
C LEU A 78 1.08 -10.97 -0.06
N PRO A 79 2.05 -11.22 0.82
CA PRO A 79 2.29 -12.55 1.38
C PRO A 79 1.05 -13.06 2.13
N ILE A 80 0.42 -12.18 2.92
CA ILE A 80 -0.79 -12.48 3.67
C ILE A 80 -1.96 -12.71 2.69
N SER A 81 -2.07 -11.86 1.67
CA SER A 81 -3.14 -11.98 0.67
C SER A 81 -3.07 -13.27 -0.14
N ALA A 82 -1.86 -13.69 -0.53
CA ALA A 82 -1.61 -14.91 -1.27
C ALA A 82 -1.82 -16.16 -0.40
N PHE A 83 -1.46 -16.07 0.88
CA PHE A 83 -1.75 -17.12 1.85
C PHE A 83 -3.26 -17.36 2.00
N LEU A 84 -4.04 -16.29 2.17
CA LEU A 84 -5.51 -16.37 2.28
C LEU A 84 -6.13 -16.97 1.01
N LEU A 85 -5.71 -16.50 -0.16
CA LEU A 85 -6.20 -17.02 -1.44
C LEU A 85 -5.85 -18.50 -1.62
N SER A 86 -4.61 -18.88 -1.31
CA SER A 86 -4.14 -20.26 -1.40
C SER A 86 -4.93 -21.18 -0.46
N GLY A 87 -5.26 -20.73 0.76
CA GLY A 87 -6.09 -21.48 1.68
C GLY A 87 -7.52 -21.71 1.18
N ARG A 88 -8.13 -20.67 0.60
CA ARG A 88 -9.48 -20.74 0.01
C ARG A 88 -9.50 -21.66 -1.21
N ALA A 89 -8.58 -21.45 -2.16
CA ALA A 89 -8.45 -22.28 -3.35
C ALA A 89 -8.13 -23.75 -3.00
N GLY A 90 -7.23 -23.99 -2.04
CA GLY A 90 -6.90 -25.34 -1.60
C GLY A 90 -8.09 -26.07 -0.99
N SER A 91 -8.92 -25.36 -0.20
CA SER A 91 -10.15 -25.92 0.36
C SER A 91 -11.16 -26.30 -0.72
N GLU A 92 -11.27 -25.52 -1.79
CA GLU A 92 -12.14 -25.83 -2.94
C GLU A 92 -11.63 -27.05 -3.71
N VAL A 93 -10.31 -27.15 -3.95
CA VAL A 93 -9.71 -28.31 -4.63
C VAL A 93 -9.93 -29.61 -3.85
N VAL A 94 -9.77 -29.58 -2.52
CA VAL A 94 -10.01 -30.76 -1.68
C VAL A 94 -11.49 -31.13 -1.67
N ARG A 95 -12.40 -30.16 -1.63
CA ARG A 95 -13.85 -30.40 -1.67
C ARG A 95 -14.34 -30.94 -3.01
N ALA A 96 -13.69 -30.54 -4.11
CA ALA A 96 -14.02 -30.98 -5.45
C ALA A 96 -13.36 -32.32 -5.83
N ALA A 97 -12.48 -32.86 -4.98
CA ALA A 97 -11.81 -34.12 -5.23
C ALA A 97 -12.77 -35.31 -5.16
N GLU A 98 -12.52 -36.31 -6.00
CA GLU A 98 -13.29 -37.56 -5.96
C GLU A 98 -13.03 -38.30 -4.64
N VAL A 99 -14.07 -39.00 -4.16
CA VAL A 99 -14.01 -39.78 -2.92
C VAL A 99 -12.83 -40.77 -2.97
N GLY A 100 -11.92 -40.66 -2.01
CA GLY A 100 -10.70 -41.46 -1.95
C GLY A 100 -9.43 -40.82 -2.55
N THR A 101 -9.55 -39.68 -3.24
CA THR A 101 -8.40 -38.91 -3.78
C THR A 101 -8.10 -37.63 -2.98
N GLU A 102 -8.91 -37.33 -1.97
CA GLU A 102 -8.83 -36.12 -1.12
C GLU A 102 -7.43 -35.90 -0.52
N GLY A 103 -6.75 -36.97 -0.11
CA GLY A 103 -5.40 -36.90 0.45
C GLY A 103 -4.36 -36.39 -0.57
N PHE A 104 -4.44 -36.87 -1.82
CA PHE A 104 -3.57 -36.39 -2.89
C PHE A 104 -3.91 -34.95 -3.29
N ALA A 105 -5.20 -34.62 -3.35
CA ALA A 105 -5.68 -33.26 -3.61
C ALA A 105 -5.19 -32.28 -2.53
N ALA A 106 -5.22 -32.68 -1.26
CA ALA A 106 -4.75 -31.85 -0.14
C ALA A 106 -3.24 -31.62 -0.18
N VAL A 107 -2.46 -32.66 -0.48
CA VAL A 107 -0.99 -32.52 -0.63
C VAL A 107 -0.64 -31.63 -1.83
N GLY A 108 -1.32 -31.82 -2.98
CA GLY A 108 -1.11 -30.99 -4.16
C GLY A 108 -1.46 -29.53 -3.92
N ALA A 109 -2.62 -29.27 -3.31
CA ALA A 109 -3.06 -27.92 -2.94
C ALA A 109 -2.11 -27.27 -1.93
N GLY A 110 -1.62 -28.03 -0.94
CA GLY A 110 -0.64 -27.55 0.04
C GLY A 110 0.68 -27.13 -0.61
N LEU A 111 1.24 -27.97 -1.49
CA LEU A 111 2.48 -27.66 -2.20
C LEU A 111 2.33 -26.45 -3.13
N ALA A 112 1.23 -26.38 -3.89
CA ALA A 112 0.93 -25.23 -4.73
C ALA A 112 0.78 -23.94 -3.89
N GLY A 113 0.07 -24.02 -2.77
CA GLY A 113 -0.11 -22.90 -1.86
C GLY A 113 1.19 -22.39 -1.26
N VAL A 114 2.10 -23.29 -0.85
CA VAL A 114 3.44 -22.92 -0.38
C VAL A 114 4.26 -22.27 -1.48
N ALA A 115 4.22 -22.78 -2.71
CA ALA A 115 4.95 -22.21 -3.83
C ALA A 115 4.47 -20.78 -4.15
N VAL A 116 3.15 -20.57 -4.26
CA VAL A 116 2.56 -19.26 -4.56
C VAL A 116 2.81 -18.27 -3.41
N THR A 117 2.58 -18.70 -2.18
CA THR A 117 2.82 -17.85 -0.99
C THR A 117 4.30 -17.53 -0.84
N GLY A 118 5.20 -18.46 -1.15
CA GLY A 118 6.65 -18.24 -1.11
C GLY A 118 7.11 -17.17 -2.11
N VAL A 119 6.63 -17.24 -3.35
CA VAL A 119 6.92 -16.21 -4.37
C VAL A 119 6.32 -14.86 -3.97
N ALA A 120 5.08 -14.84 -3.49
CA ALA A 120 4.43 -13.62 -2.99
C ALA A 120 5.17 -13.03 -1.78
N THR A 121 5.73 -13.88 -0.92
CA THR A 121 6.55 -13.48 0.24
C THR A 121 7.84 -12.82 -0.21
N PHE A 122 8.56 -13.45 -1.12
CA PHE A 122 9.83 -12.93 -1.63
C PHE A 122 9.63 -11.57 -2.33
N ILE A 123 8.69 -11.49 -3.27
CA ILE A 123 8.42 -10.26 -4.02
C ILE A 123 7.79 -9.20 -3.11
N GLY A 124 6.79 -9.58 -2.33
CA GLY A 124 6.03 -8.66 -1.48
C GLY A 124 6.90 -8.01 -0.41
N LEU A 125 7.74 -8.78 0.28
CA LEU A 125 8.62 -8.23 1.30
C LEU A 125 9.71 -7.35 0.70
N ILE A 126 10.39 -7.78 -0.38
CA ILE A 126 11.49 -7.00 -0.97
C ILE A 126 10.95 -5.73 -1.63
N VAL A 127 10.03 -5.88 -2.59
CA VAL A 127 9.48 -4.74 -3.35
C VAL A 127 8.66 -3.85 -2.44
N GLY A 128 7.84 -4.43 -1.55
CA GLY A 128 7.06 -3.66 -0.58
C GLY A 128 7.93 -2.85 0.35
N SER A 129 9.01 -3.42 0.90
CA SER A 129 9.95 -2.69 1.76
C SER A 129 10.64 -1.55 1.01
N ILE A 130 11.10 -1.78 -0.22
CA ILE A 130 11.72 -0.73 -1.04
C ILE A 130 10.73 0.42 -1.30
N LEU A 131 9.49 0.10 -1.69
CA LEU A 131 8.45 1.11 -1.93
C LEU A 131 8.09 1.89 -0.66
N LEU A 132 8.02 1.21 0.49
CA LEU A 132 7.80 1.84 1.79
C LEU A 132 8.94 2.80 2.16
N LEU A 133 10.20 2.38 1.96
CA LEU A 133 11.37 3.23 2.21
C LEU A 133 11.35 4.48 1.31
N ILE A 134 11.09 4.30 0.01
CA ILE A 134 10.98 5.42 -0.94
C ILE A 134 9.83 6.36 -0.52
N GLY A 135 8.66 5.81 -0.20
CA GLY A 135 7.51 6.59 0.26
C GLY A 135 7.79 7.38 1.52
N LEU A 136 8.47 6.76 2.49
CA LEU A 136 8.88 7.39 3.75
C LEU A 136 9.86 8.54 3.51
N VAL A 137 10.91 8.31 2.71
CA VAL A 137 11.90 9.34 2.37
C VAL A 137 11.24 10.52 1.65
N LEU A 138 10.35 10.27 0.68
CA LEU A 138 9.66 11.32 -0.07
C LEU A 138 8.66 12.10 0.79
N SER A 139 7.99 11.42 1.72
CA SER A 139 7.04 12.02 2.67
C SER A 139 7.75 12.92 3.69
N LEU A 140 8.87 12.45 4.25
CA LEU A 140 9.62 13.12 5.33
C LEU A 140 10.64 14.15 4.85
N GLY A 141 11.27 13.97 3.68
CA GLY A 141 12.45 14.75 3.24
C GLY A 141 12.25 16.24 2.95
N GLY A 142 11.17 16.86 3.44
CA GLY A 142 10.78 18.25 3.17
C GLY A 142 10.64 19.16 4.37
N ARG A 143 10.80 18.65 5.58
CA ARG A 143 10.95 19.50 6.76
C ARG A 143 12.45 19.71 6.99
N ARG A 144 13.00 20.75 6.37
CA ARG A 144 14.19 21.39 6.95
C ARG A 144 13.71 22.03 8.23
N GLU A 145 13.90 21.37 9.37
CA GLU A 145 13.75 22.01 10.67
C GLU A 145 14.89 23.03 10.77
N VAL A 146 14.62 24.26 10.31
CA VAL A 146 15.46 25.40 10.62
C VAL A 146 15.17 25.72 12.08
N VAL A 147 15.97 25.18 12.98
CA VAL A 147 15.99 25.61 14.38
C VAL A 147 16.45 27.06 14.35
N ILE A 148 15.49 27.99 14.43
CA ILE A 148 15.77 29.41 14.60
C ILE A 148 16.25 29.54 16.04
N VAL A 149 17.57 29.55 16.22
CA VAL A 149 18.16 29.95 17.49
C VAL A 149 17.91 31.46 17.59
N GLU A 150 16.95 31.86 18.43
CA GLU A 150 16.81 33.25 18.83
C GLU A 150 18.08 33.68 19.58
N SER A 151 19.05 34.22 18.86
CA SER A 151 20.15 34.96 19.46
C SER A 151 19.55 36.20 20.12
N ARG A 152 19.32 36.15 21.43
CA ARG A 152 19.01 37.35 22.22
C ARG A 152 20.16 38.33 22.03
N VAL A 153 19.95 39.35 21.21
CA VAL A 153 20.84 40.50 21.11
C VAL A 153 20.81 41.17 22.47
N ARG A 154 21.87 40.95 23.25
CA ARG A 154 22.10 41.60 24.54
C ARG A 154 22.35 43.08 24.26
N SER A 155 21.34 43.92 24.50
CA SER A 155 21.52 45.37 24.49
C SER A 155 22.51 45.75 25.59
N GLU A 156 23.70 46.21 25.19
CA GLU A 156 24.62 46.88 26.11
C GLU A 156 24.04 48.23 26.55
N PRO A 157 24.17 48.62 27.83
CA PRO A 157 23.71 49.91 28.30
C PRO A 157 24.67 50.99 27.78
N THR A 158 24.14 51.93 27.02
CA THR A 158 24.85 53.15 26.60
C THR A 158 25.15 54.00 27.84
N ILE A 159 26.42 54.02 28.26
CA ILE A 159 26.93 54.94 29.27
C ILE A 159 26.93 56.34 28.67
N ARG A 160 26.00 57.19 29.14
CA ARG A 160 25.94 58.61 28.80
C ARG A 160 27.02 59.36 29.60
N LYS A 161 27.90 60.07 28.89
CA LYS A 161 28.87 61.02 29.45
C LYS A 161 28.17 62.25 30.02
#